data_AF-A0A520APG2-F1
#
_entry.id   AF-A0A520APG2-F1
#
_cell.length_a   1.000
_cell.length_b   1.000
_cell.length_c   1.000
_cell.angle_alpha   90.00
_cell.angle_beta   90.00
_cell.angle_gamma   90.00
#
_symmetry.space_group_name_H-M   'P 1'
#
loop_
_entity.id
_entity.type
_entity.pdbx_description
1 polymer ?
#
loop_
_entity_poly.entity_id
_entity_poly.type
_entity_poly.pdbx_seq_one_letter_code
_entity_poly.pdbx_strand_id
1 'polypeptide(L)'
;MNELTNFANPIAKPETFDQIQIGIASPDKIRSWSFGEIKKPETINYRTFKPERDGLFCARIFGPIKDYECLCGKYKRMKYKGIVCEKCGVEVTVSKVRRERMGHIELAAPVAHIWFLKSLPSRIGLLLDMQLKQLERVL
;
A
#
# COMPACT_ATOMS: atom_id res chain seq x y z
N MET A 1 -10.42 -0.89 -47.18
CA MET A 1 -9.10 -1.53 -47.02
C MET A 1 -8.17 -0.49 -46.43
N ASN A 2 -7.64 -0.79 -45.24
CA ASN A 2 -6.62 -0.06 -44.47
C ASN A 2 -7.04 1.20 -43.67
N GLU A 3 -7.79 0.98 -42.59
CA GLU A 3 -7.65 1.77 -41.35
C GLU A 3 -6.71 1.04 -40.37
N LEU A 4 -5.53 0.67 -40.87
CA LEU A 4 -4.45 0.12 -40.05
C LEU A 4 -3.37 1.19 -39.96
N THR A 5 -3.28 1.86 -38.80
CA THR A 5 -2.06 2.31 -38.09
C THR A 5 -2.25 3.65 -37.36
N ASN A 6 -2.99 3.65 -36.25
CA ASN A 6 -2.77 4.62 -35.17
C ASN A 6 -2.21 3.87 -33.94
N PHE A 7 -0.95 3.44 -34.06
CA PHE A 7 -0.16 2.81 -32.99
C PHE A 7 0.83 3.79 -32.36
N ALA A 8 0.51 5.08 -32.33
CA ALA A 8 1.32 6.08 -31.65
C ALA A 8 0.49 6.71 -30.51
N ASN A 9 0.22 5.93 -29.46
CA ASN A 9 0.04 6.54 -28.15
C ASN A 9 1.44 6.94 -27.69
N PRO A 10 1.80 8.24 -27.64
CA PRO A 10 3.05 8.63 -27.02
C PRO A 10 3.01 8.12 -25.58
N ILE A 11 4.01 7.32 -25.22
CA ILE A 11 4.28 6.94 -23.84
C ILE A 11 4.28 8.27 -23.07
N ALA A 12 3.29 8.47 -22.20
CA ALA A 12 3.18 9.68 -21.41
C ALA A 12 4.55 9.92 -20.76
N LYS A 13 5.18 11.07 -21.04
CA LYS A 13 6.46 11.42 -20.45
C LYS A 13 6.31 11.28 -18.94
N PRO A 14 7.28 10.65 -18.23
CA PRO A 14 7.25 10.66 -16.77
C PRO A 14 7.18 12.13 -16.34
N GLU A 15 6.23 12.46 -15.47
CA GLU A 15 6.10 13.81 -14.95
C GLU A 15 7.42 14.19 -14.28
N THR A 16 8.11 15.16 -14.88
CA THR A 16 9.33 15.72 -14.33
C THR A 16 8.92 16.72 -13.26
N PHE A 17 9.35 16.50 -12.02
CA PHE A 17 9.14 17.43 -10.92
C PHE A 17 10.44 18.21 -10.64
N ASP A 18 10.31 19.50 -10.32
CA ASP A 18 11.46 20.37 -10.05
C ASP A 18 11.84 20.42 -8.56
N GLN A 19 10.92 20.05 -7.66
CA GLN A 19 11.09 20.16 -6.21
C GLN A 19 10.52 18.95 -5.47
N ILE A 20 11.16 18.59 -4.34
CA ILE A 20 10.71 17.56 -3.41
C ILE A 20 10.45 18.22 -2.06
N GLN A 21 9.28 17.95 -1.48
CA GLN A 21 8.94 18.35 -0.12
C GLN A 21 8.75 17.11 0.76
N ILE A 22 9.22 17.19 2.00
CA ILE A 22 8.95 16.20 3.04
C ILE A 22 8.14 16.84 4.17
N GLY A 23 7.20 16.08 4.73
CA GLY A 23 6.35 16.52 5.83
C GLY A 23 5.77 15.34 6.59
N ILE A 24 5.19 15.61 7.75
CA ILE A 24 4.53 14.59 8.57
C ILE A 24 3.20 14.21 7.92
N ALA A 25 2.90 12.91 7.86
CA ALA A 25 1.64 12.41 7.34
C ALA A 25 0.58 12.42 8.46
N SER A 26 -0.59 13.01 8.17
CA SER A 26 -1.76 12.88 9.04
C SER A 26 -2.36 11.47 8.93
N PRO A 27 -3.13 11.01 9.95
CA PRO A 27 -3.83 9.72 9.88
C PRO A 27 -4.70 9.59 8.62
N ASP A 28 -5.41 10.65 8.24
CA ASP A 28 -6.25 10.66 7.04
C ASP A 28 -5.43 10.56 5.75
N LYS A 29 -4.25 11.18 5.73
CA LYS A 29 -3.33 11.05 4.59
C LYS A 29 -2.81 9.62 4.45
N ILE A 30 -2.48 8.95 5.55
CA ILE A 30 -2.07 7.53 5.55
C ILE A 30 -3.20 6.64 5.01
N ARG A 31 -4.45 6.90 5.42
CA ARG A 31 -5.64 6.19 4.89
C ARG A 31 -5.81 6.43 3.39
N SER A 32 -5.59 7.66 2.92
CA SER A 32 -5.73 8.01 1.50
C SER A 32 -4.76 7.27 0.57
N TRP A 33 -3.57 6.90 1.07
CA TRP A 33 -2.60 6.09 0.32
C TRP A 33 -2.94 4.60 0.31
N SER A 34 -3.82 4.18 1.22
CA SER A 34 -4.07 2.77 1.44
C SER A 34 -5.14 2.21 0.51
N PHE A 35 -4.90 1.00 0.00
CA PHE A 35 -5.85 0.22 -0.77
C PHE A 35 -6.67 -0.74 0.10
N GLY A 36 -6.39 -0.80 1.41
CA GLY A 36 -7.12 -1.64 2.34
C GLY A 36 -6.41 -1.84 3.67
N GLU A 37 -7.21 -2.24 4.66
CA GLU A 37 -6.78 -2.51 6.02
C GLU A 37 -6.28 -3.97 6.15
N ILE A 38 -5.14 -4.15 6.81
CA ILE A 38 -4.58 -5.45 7.15
C ILE A 38 -5.05 -5.82 8.54
N LYS A 39 -5.79 -6.92 8.66
CA LYS A 39 -6.41 -7.34 9.93
C LYS A 39 -5.70 -8.51 10.57
N LYS A 40 -5.01 -9.31 9.76
CA LYS A 40 -4.43 -10.56 10.20
C LYS A 40 -2.92 -10.61 9.93
N PRO A 41 -2.15 -11.29 10.78
CA PRO A 41 -0.70 -11.40 10.60
C PRO A 41 -0.32 -12.46 9.55
N GLU A 42 -1.27 -13.23 9.00
CA GLU A 42 -0.91 -14.32 8.10
C GLU A 42 -0.34 -13.81 6.78
N THR A 43 0.56 -14.61 6.22
CA THR A 43 1.31 -14.27 5.00
C THR A 43 0.78 -15.05 3.80
N ILE A 44 1.10 -16.33 3.77
CA ILE A 44 0.73 -17.27 2.72
C ILE A 44 0.24 -18.58 3.34
N ASN A 45 -0.65 -19.24 2.63
CA ASN A 45 -1.11 -20.56 3.00
C ASN A 45 0.01 -21.59 2.81
N TYR A 46 0.29 -22.38 3.85
CA TYR A 46 1.40 -23.35 3.84
C TYR A 46 1.28 -24.44 2.75
N ARG A 47 0.06 -24.82 2.36
CA ARG A 47 -0.17 -25.90 1.38
C ARG A 47 -0.30 -25.40 -0.04
N THR A 48 -1.01 -24.28 -0.23
CA THR A 48 -1.34 -23.77 -1.57
C THR A 48 -0.39 -22.67 -2.04
N PHE A 49 0.45 -22.13 -1.15
CA PHE A 49 1.31 -20.96 -1.38
C PHE A 49 0.54 -19.72 -1.87
N LYS A 50 -0.79 -19.70 -1.69
CA LYS A 50 -1.63 -18.55 -2.01
C LYS A 50 -1.62 -17.57 -0.84
N PRO A 51 -1.58 -16.25 -1.09
CA PRO A 51 -1.72 -15.25 -0.06
C PRO A 51 -3.05 -15.39 0.67
N GLU A 52 -3.00 -15.20 1.99
CA GLU A 52 -4.19 -15.21 2.83
C GLU A 52 -5.01 -13.93 2.66
N ARG A 53 -6.31 -14.03 2.93
CA ARG A 53 -7.23 -12.89 2.85
C ARG A 53 -7.03 -11.99 4.07
N ASP A 54 -6.90 -10.68 3.81
CA ASP A 54 -6.68 -9.63 4.81
C ASP A 54 -5.37 -9.76 5.60
N GLY A 55 -4.46 -10.61 5.10
CA GLY A 55 -3.10 -10.79 5.58
C GLY A 55 -2.08 -9.86 4.92
N LEU A 56 -0.82 -9.99 5.32
CA LEU A 56 0.30 -9.12 4.90
C LEU A 56 0.59 -9.15 3.39
N PHE A 57 0.21 -10.24 2.69
CA PHE A 57 0.41 -10.37 1.24
C PHE A 57 -0.88 -10.35 0.42
N CYS A 58 -2.01 -9.96 1.03
CA CYS A 58 -3.34 -10.08 0.44
C CYS A 58 -3.42 -9.50 -0.98
N ALA A 59 -3.85 -10.31 -1.94
CA ALA A 59 -3.97 -9.90 -3.34
C ALA A 59 -5.08 -8.87 -3.59
N ARG A 60 -6.05 -8.75 -2.67
CA ARG A 60 -7.12 -7.74 -2.76
C ARG A 60 -6.57 -6.32 -2.55
N ILE A 61 -5.68 -6.16 -1.56
CA ILE A 61 -5.10 -4.88 -1.17
C ILE A 61 -3.97 -4.51 -2.13
N PHE A 62 -2.99 -5.41 -2.27
CA PHE A 62 -1.77 -5.12 -3.03
C PHE A 62 -1.89 -5.38 -4.53
N GLY A 63 -2.88 -6.16 -4.97
CA GLY A 63 -3.06 -6.52 -6.38
C GLY A 63 -2.65 -7.96 -6.72
N PRO A 64 -2.78 -8.36 -8.01
CA PRO A 64 -2.67 -9.76 -8.43
C PRO A 64 -1.22 -10.28 -8.41
N ILE A 65 -1.05 -11.58 -8.20
CA ILE A 65 0.28 -12.24 -8.19
C ILE A 65 0.81 -12.44 -9.62
N LYS A 66 -0.10 -12.73 -10.55
CA LYS A 66 0.19 -12.96 -11.96
C LYS A 66 -0.45 -11.87 -12.79
N ASP A 67 0.20 -11.49 -13.87
CA ASP A 67 -0.29 -10.43 -14.74
C ASP A 67 -1.62 -10.82 -15.38
N TYR A 68 -2.60 -9.92 -15.28
CA TYR A 68 -3.93 -10.08 -15.86
C TYR A 68 -4.64 -11.38 -15.42
N GLU A 69 -4.40 -11.83 -14.20
CA GLU A 69 -5.07 -13.00 -13.60
C GLU A 69 -5.50 -12.71 -12.16
N CYS A 70 -6.77 -12.99 -11.85
CA CYS A 70 -7.27 -12.92 -10.48
C CYS A 70 -6.83 -14.14 -9.65
N LEU A 71 -6.79 -14.01 -8.31
CA LEU A 71 -6.30 -15.05 -7.41
C LEU A 71 -7.06 -16.40 -7.50
N CYS A 72 -8.37 -16.36 -7.73
CA CYS A 72 -9.18 -17.57 -7.88
C CYS A 72 -9.11 -18.20 -9.28
N GLY A 73 -8.54 -17.51 -10.26
CA GLY A 73 -8.45 -17.97 -11.65
C GLY A 73 -9.75 -17.89 -12.47
N LYS A 74 -10.83 -17.29 -11.95
CA LYS A 74 -12.10 -17.06 -12.70
C LYS A 74 -11.86 -16.16 -13.92
N TYR A 75 -11.20 -15.03 -13.71
CA TYR A 75 -10.80 -14.09 -14.75
C TYR A 75 -9.31 -14.25 -15.04
N LYS A 76 -9.01 -14.57 -16.30
CA LYS A 76 -7.65 -14.72 -16.83
C LYS A 76 -7.52 -14.03 -18.18
N ARG A 77 -6.29 -13.61 -18.51
CA ARG A 77 -5.90 -12.93 -19.75
C ARG A 77 -6.32 -11.46 -19.78
N MET A 78 -5.69 -10.72 -20.67
CA MET A 78 -5.80 -9.27 -20.81
C MET A 78 -7.22 -8.76 -21.13
N LYS A 79 -8.10 -9.61 -21.65
CA LYS A 79 -9.50 -9.24 -21.96
C LYS A 79 -10.31 -8.76 -20.75
N TYR A 80 -9.95 -9.17 -19.55
CA TYR A 80 -10.64 -8.79 -18.31
C TYR A 80 -9.91 -7.69 -17.53
N LYS A 81 -8.97 -6.97 -18.17
CA LYS A 81 -8.21 -5.90 -17.54
C LYS A 81 -9.14 -4.87 -16.89
N GLY A 82 -8.87 -4.51 -15.65
CA GLY A 82 -9.64 -3.54 -14.87
C GLY A 82 -10.89 -4.10 -14.19
N ILE A 83 -11.24 -5.37 -14.40
CA ILE A 83 -12.37 -6.00 -13.70
C ILE A 83 -11.94 -6.45 -12.31
N VAL A 84 -12.75 -6.14 -11.30
CA VAL A 84 -12.60 -6.67 -9.94
C VAL A 84 -13.37 -7.98 -9.84
N CYS A 85 -12.68 -9.06 -9.43
CA CYS A 85 -13.31 -10.36 -9.32
C CYS A 85 -14.31 -10.43 -8.15
N GLU A 86 -15.56 -10.79 -8.40
CA GLU A 86 -16.60 -10.96 -7.38
C GLU A 86 -16.23 -11.98 -6.28
N LYS A 87 -15.50 -13.04 -6.63
CA LYS A 87 -15.18 -14.13 -5.68
C LYS A 87 -14.03 -13.78 -4.75
N CYS A 88 -12.94 -13.23 -5.29
CA CYS A 88 -11.71 -12.97 -4.52
C CYS A 88 -11.42 -11.48 -4.28
N GLY A 89 -12.19 -10.56 -4.87
CA GLY A 89 -11.99 -9.11 -4.75
C GLY A 89 -10.71 -8.59 -5.41
N VAL A 90 -10.01 -9.41 -6.19
CA VAL A 90 -8.74 -9.03 -6.83
C VAL A 90 -9.03 -8.39 -8.17
N GLU A 91 -8.49 -7.20 -8.36
CA GLU A 91 -8.51 -6.47 -9.62
C GLU A 91 -7.54 -7.11 -10.62
N VAL A 92 -8.00 -7.29 -11.86
CA VAL A 92 -7.19 -7.87 -12.94
C VAL A 92 -6.31 -6.78 -13.55
N THR A 93 -5.09 -6.66 -13.03
CA THR A 93 -4.06 -5.69 -13.47
C THR A 93 -2.69 -6.35 -13.59
N VAL A 94 -1.64 -5.57 -13.85
CA VAL A 94 -0.25 -6.03 -13.88
C VAL A 94 0.24 -6.24 -12.44
N SER A 95 0.98 -7.31 -12.18
CA SER A 95 1.56 -7.61 -10.86
C SER A 95 2.50 -6.52 -10.33
N LYS A 96 3.03 -5.66 -11.21
CA LYS A 96 3.86 -4.49 -10.87
C LYS A 96 3.19 -3.58 -9.83
N VAL A 97 1.86 -3.45 -9.85
CA VAL A 97 1.12 -2.59 -8.92
C VAL A 97 1.34 -2.99 -7.44
N ARG A 98 1.73 -4.24 -7.17
CA ARG A 98 2.07 -4.71 -5.81
C ARG A 98 3.25 -3.97 -5.19
N ARG A 99 4.09 -3.34 -5.99
CA ARG A 99 5.23 -2.53 -5.55
C ARG A 99 4.84 -1.07 -5.25
N GLU A 100 3.67 -0.64 -5.71
CA GLU A 100 3.21 0.74 -5.66
C GLU A 100 2.07 0.92 -4.64
N ARG A 101 1.20 -0.09 -4.48
CA ARG A 101 0.06 -0.04 -3.56
C ARG A 101 0.50 -0.18 -2.11
N MET A 102 -0.04 0.69 -1.24
CA MET A 102 0.20 0.65 0.20
C MET A 102 -1.01 0.04 0.95
N GLY A 103 -0.74 -0.57 2.10
CA GLY A 103 -1.75 -1.03 3.07
C GLY A 103 -1.63 -0.22 4.37
N HIS A 104 -2.66 -0.24 5.20
CA HIS A 104 -2.61 0.36 6.54
C HIS A 104 -3.11 -0.63 7.59
N ILE A 105 -2.77 -0.32 8.85
CA ILE A 105 -3.29 -1.01 10.04
C ILE A 105 -3.86 0.07 10.94
N GLU A 106 -5.12 -0.10 11.35
CA GLU A 106 -5.70 0.74 12.37
C GLU A 106 -5.22 0.27 13.75
N LEU A 107 -4.58 1.18 14.49
CA LEU A 107 -4.07 0.88 15.82
C LEU A 107 -5.19 1.07 16.84
N ALA A 108 -5.33 0.12 17.76
CA ALA A 108 -6.33 0.20 18.83
C ALA A 108 -6.04 1.33 19.84
N ALA A 109 -4.78 1.74 19.96
CA ALA A 109 -4.33 2.82 20.82
C ALA A 109 -3.29 3.69 20.08
N PRO A 110 -3.20 4.99 20.39
CA PRO A 110 -2.17 5.84 19.81
C PRO A 110 -0.78 5.38 20.26
N VAL A 111 0.17 5.34 19.32
CA VAL A 111 1.56 4.94 19.57
C VAL A 111 2.48 6.10 19.22
N ALA A 112 3.39 6.43 20.13
CA ALA A 112 4.40 7.45 19.90
C ALA A 112 5.40 6.99 18.83
N HIS A 113 5.61 7.81 17.81
CA HIS A 113 6.55 7.49 16.74
C HIS A 113 7.99 7.62 17.24
N ILE A 114 8.72 6.49 17.24
CA ILE A 114 10.05 6.35 17.86
C ILE A 114 11.07 7.41 17.41
N TRP A 115 11.05 7.82 16.13
CA TRP A 115 11.98 8.84 15.64
C TRP A 115 11.80 10.21 16.29
N PHE A 116 10.57 10.61 16.65
CA PHE A 116 10.34 11.91 17.29
C PHE A 116 10.52 11.86 18.81
N LEU A 117 10.49 10.65 19.38
CA LEU A 117 10.69 10.40 20.80
C LEU A 117 12.18 10.21 21.15
N LYS A 118 12.85 9.23 20.53
CA LYS A 118 14.19 8.75 20.91
C LYS A 118 15.34 9.40 20.12
N SER A 119 15.07 10.08 19.01
CA SER A 119 16.11 10.84 18.31
C SER A 119 16.62 11.96 19.23
N LEU A 120 17.93 12.21 19.23
CA LEU A 120 18.54 13.26 20.04
C LEU A 120 18.79 14.52 19.17
N PRO A 121 18.31 15.71 19.56
CA PRO A 121 17.41 15.97 20.70
C PRO A 121 15.96 15.49 20.43
N SER A 122 15.27 15.03 21.49
CA SER A 122 13.88 14.56 21.39
C SER A 122 12.99 15.70 20.92
N ARG A 123 12.35 15.52 19.75
CA ARG A 123 11.49 16.56 19.17
C ARG A 123 10.23 16.77 20.00
N ILE A 124 9.65 15.67 20.52
CA ILE A 124 8.49 15.73 21.42
C ILE A 124 8.90 16.33 22.77
N GLY A 125 10.05 15.93 23.33
CA GLY A 125 10.57 16.49 24.58
C GLY A 125 10.81 18.00 24.52
N LEU A 126 11.42 18.46 23.43
CA LEU A 126 11.65 19.88 23.21
C LEU A 126 10.34 20.67 23.05
N LEU A 127 9.36 20.11 22.33
CA LEU A 127 8.08 20.78 22.09
C LEU A 127 7.27 20.93 23.39
N LEU A 128 7.33 19.95 24.29
CA LEU A 128 6.62 19.94 25.56
C LEU A 128 7.41 20.53 26.73
N ASP A 129 8.66 20.97 26.50
CA ASP A 129 9.60 21.41 27.54
C ASP A 129 9.77 20.39 28.69
N MET A 130 9.90 19.11 28.32
CA MET A 130 10.03 17.99 29.26
C MET A 130 11.32 17.20 29.02
N GLN A 131 11.91 16.69 30.10
CA GLN A 131 13.04 15.76 29.97
C GLN A 131 12.59 14.42 29.38
N LEU A 132 13.40 13.83 28.51
CA LEU A 132 13.11 12.54 27.88
C LEU A 132 12.77 11.45 28.90
N LYS A 133 13.48 11.40 30.04
CA LYS A 133 13.21 10.44 31.13
C LYS A 133 11.83 10.62 31.75
N GLN A 134 11.26 11.82 31.76
CA GLN A 134 9.92 12.06 32.29
C GLN A 134 8.87 11.62 31.27
N LEU A 135 9.07 11.89 29.98
CA LEU A 135 8.18 11.42 28.91
C LEU A 135 8.13 9.89 28.83
N GLU A 136 9.27 9.22 28.95
CA GLU A 136 9.36 7.75 28.96
C GLU A 136 8.71 7.09 30.17
N ARG A 137 8.39 7.84 31.24
CA ARG A 137 7.62 7.32 32.38
C ARG A 137 6.12 7.44 32.17
N VAL A 138 5.68 8.35 31.31
CA VAL A 138 4.27 8.56 30.98
C VAL A 138 3.83 7.58 29.88
N LEU A 139 4.72 7.32 28.92
CA LEU A 139 4.56 6.30 27.88
C LEU A 139 4.81 4.90 28.43
#